data_AF-A0A3A3D206-F1
#
_entry.id   AF-A0A3A3D206-F1
#
_cell.length_a   1.000
_cell.length_b   1.000
_cell.length_c   1.000
_cell.angle_alpha   90.00
_cell.angle_beta   90.00
_cell.angle_gamma   90.00
#
_symmetry.space_group_name_H-M   'P 1'
#
loop_
_entity.id
_entity.type
_entity.pdbx_description
1 polymer ?
#
loop_
_entity_poly.entity_id
_entity_poly.type
_entity_poly.pdbx_seq_one_letter_code
_entity_poly.pdbx_strand_id
1 'polypeptide(L)'
;MNKEQLLLFFSEFLMARGIECSGERLLCFNFVASGLLDSFEILSMIMELELVSGIKLTPLQLVDEKNATVSGLISTILESL
;
A
#
# COMPACT_ATOMS: atom_id res chain seq x y z
N MET A 1 11.55 0.60 -7.87
CA MET A 1 11.31 -0.37 -6.78
C MET A 1 10.92 -1.72 -7.36
N ASN A 2 11.25 -2.82 -6.70
CA ASN A 2 10.75 -4.15 -7.05
C ASN A 2 9.64 -4.60 -6.07
N LYS A 3 9.01 -5.75 -6.36
CA LYS A 3 7.93 -6.30 -5.52
C LYS A 3 8.34 -6.53 -4.06
N GLU A 4 9.56 -7.01 -3.82
CA GLU A 4 10.06 -7.31 -2.47
C GLU A 4 10.24 -6.03 -1.64
N GLN A 5 10.79 -4.98 -2.24
CA GLN A 5 10.93 -3.66 -1.62
C GLN A 5 9.57 -3.05 -1.25
N LEU A 6 8.58 -3.19 -2.14
CA LEU A 6 7.21 -2.75 -1.86
C LEU A 6 6.59 -3.53 -0.70
N LEU A 7 6.74 -4.86 -0.68
CA LEU A 7 6.21 -5.68 0.41
C LEU A 7 6.87 -5.34 1.75
N LEU A 8 8.18 -5.13 1.74
CA LEU A 8 8.91 -4.68 2.93
C LEU A 8 8.38 -3.34 3.43
N PHE A 9 8.19 -2.37 2.53
CA PHE A 9 7.58 -1.07 2.87
C PHE A 9 6.23 -1.23 3.58
N PHE A 10 5.28 -1.98 3.00
CA PHE A 10 3.98 -2.16 3.65
C PHE A 10 4.09 -2.86 4.99
N SER A 11 4.95 -3.87 5.10
CA SER A 11 5.19 -4.59 6.35
C SER A 11 5.71 -3.66 7.44
N GLU A 12 6.70 -2.81 7.14
CA GLU A 12 7.29 -1.86 8.08
C GLU A 12 6.30 -0.75 8.45
N PHE A 13 5.57 -0.22 7.46
CA PHE A 13 4.57 0.84 7.65
C PHE A 13 3.43 0.40 8.58
N LEU A 14 2.93 -0.82 8.39
CA LEU A 14 1.88 -1.41 9.23
C LEU A 14 2.42 -1.74 10.62
N MET A 15 3.62 -2.31 10.71
CA MET A 15 4.24 -2.64 12.00
C MET A 15 4.50 -1.40 12.86
N ALA A 16 4.91 -0.29 12.25
CA ALA A 16 5.09 1.00 12.93
C ALA A 16 3.80 1.53 13.57
N ARG A 17 2.63 1.03 13.14
CA ARG A 17 1.29 1.34 13.67
C ARG A 17 0.72 0.24 14.56
N GLY A 18 1.53 -0.77 14.91
CA GLY A 18 1.12 -1.90 15.72
C GLY A 18 0.25 -2.92 14.98
N ILE A 19 0.22 -2.89 13.65
CA ILE A 19 -0.52 -3.84 12.82
C ILE A 19 0.44 -4.93 12.36
N GLU A 20 0.42 -6.07 13.05
CA GLU A 20 1.24 -7.21 12.67
C GLU A 20 0.58 -7.97 11.49
N CYS A 21 1.18 -7.86 10.31
CA CYS A 21 0.67 -8.48 9.09
C CYS A 21 1.82 -8.99 8.22
N SER A 22 1.81 -10.28 7.86
CA SER A 22 2.91 -10.91 7.13
C SER A 22 2.43 -12.03 6.18
N GLY A 23 3.29 -12.37 5.21
CA GLY A 23 3.02 -13.44 4.24
C GLY A 23 1.78 -13.17 3.40
N GLU A 24 0.92 -14.19 3.24
CA GLU A 24 -0.34 -14.06 2.48
C GLU A 24 -1.32 -13.06 3.10
N ARG A 25 -1.30 -12.91 4.44
CA ARG A 25 -2.16 -11.92 5.11
C ARG A 25 -1.81 -10.50 4.69
N LEU A 26 -0.52 -10.21 4.52
CA LEU A 26 -0.08 -8.90 4.03
C LEU A 26 -0.60 -8.64 2.62
N LEU A 27 -0.48 -9.61 1.72
CA LEU A 27 -0.92 -9.47 0.33
C LEU A 27 -2.43 -9.20 0.22
N CYS A 28 -3.23 -9.87 1.05
CA CYS A 28 -4.68 -9.73 1.08
C CYS A 28 -5.15 -8.61 2.01
N PHE A 29 -4.24 -7.87 2.66
CA PHE A 29 -4.61 -6.83 3.60
C PHE A 29 -5.30 -5.68 2.88
N ASN A 30 -6.58 -5.47 3.19
CA ASN A 30 -7.34 -4.34 2.70
C ASN A 30 -7.21 -3.17 3.69
N PHE A 31 -6.33 -2.23 3.40
CA PHE A 31 -6.01 -1.13 4.29
C PHE A 31 -7.10 -0.06 4.38
N VAL A 32 -8.11 -0.10 3.49
CA VAL A 32 -9.29 0.76 3.55
C VAL A 32 -10.39 0.11 4.41
N ALA A 33 -10.75 -1.13 4.08
CA ALA A 33 -11.86 -1.84 4.73
C ALA A 33 -11.51 -2.40 6.11
N SER A 34 -10.22 -2.59 6.43
CA SER A 34 -9.80 -3.07 7.75
C SER A 34 -10.19 -2.14 8.89
N GLY A 35 -10.33 -0.83 8.62
CA GLY A 35 -10.53 0.19 9.64
C GLY A 35 -9.33 0.36 10.59
N LEU A 36 -8.20 -0.27 10.28
CA LEU A 36 -6.98 -0.20 11.11
C LEU A 36 -6.09 0.99 10.75
N LEU A 37 -6.27 1.56 9.56
CA LEU A 37 -5.64 2.82 9.16
C LEU A 37 -6.72 3.88 9.01
N ASP A 38 -6.45 5.08 9.51
CA ASP A 38 -7.29 6.24 9.23
C ASP A 38 -6.96 6.88 7.86
N SER A 39 -7.76 7.87 7.46
CA SER A 39 -7.57 8.56 6.17
C SER A 39 -6.23 9.29 6.06
N PHE A 40 -5.66 9.79 7.16
CA PHE A 40 -4.37 10.48 7.15
C PHE A 40 -3.21 9.48 7.06
N GLU A 41 -3.33 8.32 7.69
CA GLU A 41 -2.36 7.24 7.58
C GLU A 41 -2.35 6.66 6.17
N ILE A 42 -3.51 6.41 5.58
CA ILE A 42 -3.61 5.98 4.17
C ILE A 42 -2.99 7.03 3.26
N LEU A 43 -3.32 8.32 3.44
CA LEU A 43 -2.73 9.39 2.63
C LEU A 43 -1.20 9.45 2.79
N SER A 44 -0.69 9.31 4.03
CA SER A 44 0.75 9.31 4.31
C SER A 44 1.46 8.13 3.65
N MET A 45 0.86 6.94 3.71
CA MET A 45 1.34 5.74 3.04
C MET A 45 1.49 5.96 1.53
N ILE A 46 0.47 6.54 0.91
CA ILE A 46 0.45 6.84 -0.52
C ILE A 46 1.52 7.87 -0.86
N MET A 47 1.61 8.97 -0.12
CA MET A 47 2.64 10.00 -0.36
C MET A 47 4.07 9.44 -0.23
N GLU A 48 4.31 8.59 0.75
CA GLU A 48 5.62 7.96 0.94
C GLU A 48 5.94 6.97 -0.19
N LEU A 49 4.96 6.15 -0.62
CA LEU A 49 5.09 5.27 -1.79
C LEU A 49 5.44 6.05 -3.05
N GLU A 50 4.76 7.16 -3.33
CA GLU A 50 5.06 8.00 -4.48
C GLU A 50 6.49 8.57 -4.40
N LEU A 51 6.92 8.98 -3.21
CA LEU A 51 8.27 9.50 -2.98
C LEU A 51 9.35 8.43 -3.23
N VAL A 52 9.17 7.22 -2.71
CA VAL A 52 10.18 6.16 -2.83
C VAL A 52 10.18 5.46 -4.18
N SER A 53 9.04 5.40 -4.87
CA SER A 53 8.90 4.75 -6.17
C SER A 53 9.11 5.69 -7.36
N GLY A 54 8.92 7.00 -7.16
CA GLY A 54 8.91 8.00 -8.24
C GLY A 54 7.64 8.00 -9.09
N ILE A 55 6.65 7.17 -8.76
CA ILE A 55 5.37 7.08 -9.47
C ILE A 55 4.36 8.03 -8.85
N LYS A 56 3.48 8.59 -9.67
CA LYS A 56 2.29 9.31 -9.24
C LYS A 56 1.05 8.47 -9.43
N LEU A 57 0.33 8.20 -8.34
CA LEU A 57 -0.95 7.51 -8.38
C LEU A 57 -2.04 8.52 -8.69
N THR A 58 -2.81 8.26 -9.74
CA THR A 58 -3.94 9.12 -10.10
C THR A 58 -5.08 8.96 -9.09
N PRO A 59 -5.96 9.97 -8.94
CA PRO A 59 -7.14 9.85 -8.09
C PRO A 59 -8.02 8.64 -8.44
N LEU A 60 -8.12 8.28 -9.73
CA LEU A 60 -8.86 7.11 -10.19
C LEU A 60 -8.24 5.79 -9.69
N GLN A 61 -6.90 5.69 -9.71
CA GLN A 61 -6.21 4.52 -9.14
C GLN A 61 -6.39 4.44 -7.62
N LEU A 62 -6.46 5.57 -6.91
CA LEU A 62 -6.65 5.59 -5.46
C LEU A 62 -8.06 5.16 -5.02
N VAL A 63 -9.07 5.38 -5.85
CA VAL A 63 -10.46 4.97 -5.55
C VAL A 63 -10.83 3.61 -6.15
N ASP A 64 -9.93 2.96 -6.89
CA ASP A 64 -10.15 1.61 -7.40
C ASP A 64 -10.15 0.60 -6.24
N GLU A 65 -11.25 -0.15 -6.10
CA GLU A 65 -11.41 -1.17 -5.06
C GLU A 65 -10.30 -2.23 -5.10
N LYS A 66 -9.73 -2.53 -6.27
CA LYS A 66 -8.59 -3.45 -6.40
C LYS A 66 -7.36 -2.92 -5.66
N ASN A 67 -7.16 -1.60 -5.69
CA ASN A 67 -6.03 -0.94 -5.06
C ASN A 67 -6.22 -0.70 -3.56
N ALA A 68 -7.37 -1.05 -2.99
CA ALA A 68 -7.57 -1.05 -1.54
C ALA A 68 -6.77 -2.17 -0.83
N THR A 69 -6.31 -3.17 -1.59
CA THR A 69 -5.45 -4.25 -1.08
C THR A 69 -3.97 -3.96 -1.35
N VAL A 70 -3.09 -4.43 -0.46
CA VAL A 70 -1.63 -4.31 -0.66
C VAL A 70 -1.20 -4.93 -1.98
N SER A 71 -1.64 -6.15 -2.30
CA SER A 71 -1.27 -6.82 -3.55
C SER A 71 -1.78 -6.08 -4.80
N GLY A 72 -3.01 -5.56 -4.77
CA GLY A 72 -3.56 -4.80 -5.89
C GLY A 72 -2.81 -3.50 -6.12
N LEU A 73 -2.54 -2.74 -5.05
CA LEU A 73 -1.77 -1.50 -5.17
C LEU A 73 -0.34 -1.75 -5.65
N ILE A 74 0.33 -2.80 -5.14
CA ILE A 74 1.65 -3.20 -5.64
C ILE A 74 1.63 -3.52 -7.13
N SER A 75 0.60 -4.24 -7.60
CA SER A 75 0.47 -4.58 -9.02
C SER A 75 0.34 -3.31 -9.87
N THR A 76 -0.52 -2.38 -9.46
CA THR A 76 -0.69 -1.08 -10.13
C THR A 76 0.60 -0.26 -10.17
N ILE A 77 1.37 -0.23 -9.07
CA ILE A 77 2.66 0.47 -9.02
C ILE A 77 3.65 -0.19 -9.99
N LEU A 78 3.77 -1.52 -9.97
CA LEU A 78 4.71 -2.24 -10.84
C LEU A 78 4.36 -2.12 -12.33
N GLU A 79 3.08 -2.02 -12.68
CA GLU A 79 2.61 -1.77 -14.05
C GLU A 79 2.89 -0.34 -14.53
N SER A 80 3.14 0.59 -13.59
CA SER A 80 3.40 2.01 -13.86
C SER A 80 4.90 2.38 -13.84
N LEU A 81 5.79 1.42 -13.55
CA LEU A 81 7.26 1.56 -13.56
C LEU A 81 7.82 1.35 -14.97
#